data_AF-A0A7C0YMX8-F1
#
_entry.id   AF-A0A7C0YMX8-F1
#
_cell.length_a   1.000
_cell.length_b   1.000
_cell.length_c   1.000
_cell.angle_alpha   90.00
_cell.angle_beta   90.00
_cell.angle_gamma   90.00
#
_symmetry.space_group_name_H-M   'P 1'
#
loop_
_entity.id
_entity.type
_entity.pdbx_description
1 polymer ?
#
loop_
_entity_poly.entity_id
_entity_poly.type
_entity_poly.pdbx_seq_one_letter_code
_entity_poly.pdbx_strand_id
1 'polypeptide(L)'
;SGHEVGCHGDLHQRFDKLGWDQAKDSVVRGTETLEALLNRRPTSFRAPNLQMPTEYMELLENTGYRVDSSIAAYKPPFHRRPFYTGPMLRVPATITSSVLRLPLPLLKSCFKLLPSQPVFFLHPWELVDLSEEQIRLDCRLGTGDRLAENLSYLMDYYKGRGTRFITMQDLYEKQTQVRRDMSAGR
;
A
#
# COMPACT_ATOMS: atom_id res chain seq x y z
N SER A 1 -6.82 -17.87 4.76
CA SER A 1 -6.25 -17.36 3.50
C SER A 1 -4.86 -16.81 3.80
N GLY A 2 -3.80 -17.21 3.09
CA GLY A 2 -2.40 -16.86 3.40
C GLY A 2 -2.00 -15.42 3.08
N HIS A 3 -2.90 -14.45 3.25
CA HIS A 3 -2.62 -13.03 2.97
C HIS A 3 -1.88 -12.37 4.14
N GLU A 4 -1.01 -11.42 3.82
CA GLU A 4 -0.42 -10.52 4.81
C GLU A 4 -1.48 -9.52 5.30
N VAL A 5 -1.47 -9.23 6.60
CA VAL A 5 -2.23 -8.14 7.19
C VAL A 5 -1.24 -7.08 7.67
N GLY A 6 -1.31 -5.89 7.07
CA GLY A 6 -0.56 -4.72 7.49
C GLY A 6 -1.40 -3.79 8.36
N CYS A 7 -0.77 -2.92 9.13
CA CYS A 7 -1.45 -1.94 9.96
C CYS A 7 -1.74 -0.64 9.19
N HIS A 8 -2.93 -0.06 9.42
CA HIS A 8 -3.37 1.19 8.81
C HIS A 8 -3.60 2.32 9.83
N GLY A 9 -2.93 2.23 10.98
CA GLY A 9 -3.25 3.02 12.18
C GLY A 9 -4.52 2.52 12.89
N ASP A 10 -4.88 3.18 13.98
CA ASP A 10 -6.00 2.80 14.83
C ASP A 10 -7.35 3.29 14.25
N LEU A 11 -7.56 4.62 14.24
CA LEU A 11 -8.83 5.23 13.85
C LEU A 11 -8.80 5.94 12.48
N HIS A 12 -7.95 5.45 11.56
CA HIS A 12 -7.76 6.04 10.23
C HIS A 12 -7.44 7.57 10.29
N GLN A 13 -6.60 7.96 11.25
CA GLN A 13 -6.19 9.35 11.45
C GLN A 13 -5.08 9.78 10.49
N ARG A 14 -5.07 11.07 10.15
CA ARG A 14 -4.04 11.68 9.34
C ARG A 14 -2.77 11.96 10.15
N PHE A 15 -1.73 11.16 9.92
CA PHE A 15 -0.45 11.32 10.63
C PHE A 15 0.20 12.67 10.38
N ASP A 16 -0.03 13.33 9.24
CA ASP A 16 0.44 14.69 8.98
C ASP A 16 -0.25 15.79 9.82
N LYS A 17 -1.22 15.40 10.66
CA LYS A 17 -1.99 16.29 11.56
C LYS A 17 -1.88 15.90 13.02
N LEU A 18 -1.26 14.77 13.33
CA LEU A 18 -1.06 14.32 14.70
C LEU A 18 0.26 14.86 15.24
N GLY A 19 0.28 15.20 16.52
CA GLY A 19 1.53 15.35 17.27
C GLY A 19 2.16 13.99 17.58
N TRP A 20 3.41 14.00 18.06
CA TRP A 20 4.18 12.79 18.31
C TRP A 20 3.45 11.77 19.20
N ASP A 21 2.94 12.19 20.35
CA ASP A 21 2.29 11.28 21.29
C ASP A 21 1.01 10.66 20.72
N GLN A 22 0.23 11.44 19.96
CA GLN A 22 -0.97 10.93 19.29
C GLN A 22 -0.62 9.95 18.16
N ALA A 23 0.43 10.23 17.39
CA ALA A 23 0.92 9.33 16.35
C ALA A 23 1.43 8.03 16.95
N LYS A 24 2.21 8.09 18.03
CA LYS A 24 2.70 6.94 18.79
C LYS A 24 1.55 6.09 19.29
N ASP A 25 0.59 6.72 19.96
CA ASP A 25 -0.59 6.07 20.52
C ASP A 25 -1.44 5.37 19.43
N SER A 26 -1.65 6.03 18.29
CA SER A 26 -2.34 5.45 17.13
C SER A 26 -1.60 4.23 16.55
N VAL A 27 -0.27 4.29 16.44
CA VAL A 27 0.55 3.17 15.97
C VAL A 27 0.50 2.00 16.97
N VAL A 28 0.67 2.28 18.27
CA VAL A 28 0.69 1.26 19.32
C VAL A 28 -0.66 0.54 19.40
N ARG A 29 -1.78 1.28 19.57
CA ARG A 29 -3.11 0.67 19.67
C ARG A 29 -3.49 -0.14 18.43
N GLY A 30 -3.21 0.41 17.24
CA GLY A 30 -3.47 -0.30 15.99
C GLY A 30 -2.63 -1.59 15.87
N THR A 31 -1.39 -1.57 16.35
CA THR A 31 -0.52 -2.75 16.38
C THR A 31 -1.03 -3.80 17.37
N GLU A 32 -1.29 -3.41 18.60
CA GLU A 32 -1.73 -4.31 19.68
C GLU A 32 -3.06 -4.99 19.33
N THR A 33 -4.00 -4.22 18.76
CA THR A 33 -5.29 -4.76 18.30
C THR A 33 -5.09 -5.83 17.24
N LEU A 34 -4.27 -5.56 16.22
CA LEU A 34 -3.98 -6.53 15.17
C LEU A 34 -3.19 -7.73 15.69
N GLU A 35 -2.22 -7.51 16.57
CA GLU A 35 -1.41 -8.57 17.17
C GLU A 35 -2.28 -9.56 17.97
N ALA A 36 -3.21 -9.05 18.78
CA ALA A 36 -4.18 -9.86 19.51
C ALA A 36 -5.11 -10.66 18.58
N LEU A 37 -5.57 -10.07 17.48
CA LEU A 37 -6.46 -10.73 16.52
C LEU A 37 -5.73 -11.77 15.65
N LEU A 38 -4.46 -11.51 15.32
CA LEU A 38 -3.68 -12.33 14.39
C LEU A 38 -2.79 -13.37 15.07
N ASN A 39 -2.61 -13.28 16.40
CA ASN A 39 -1.59 -14.02 17.16
C ASN A 39 -0.17 -13.86 16.59
N ARG A 40 0.09 -12.73 15.94
CA ARG A 40 1.39 -12.33 15.39
C ARG A 40 1.41 -10.83 15.16
N ARG A 41 2.57 -10.22 15.34
CA ARG A 41 2.75 -8.79 15.11
C ARG A 41 2.74 -8.46 13.61
N PRO A 42 2.00 -7.44 13.14
CA PRO A 42 2.10 -6.98 11.75
C PRO A 42 3.48 -6.35 11.49
N THR A 43 4.02 -6.56 10.29
CA THR A 43 5.37 -6.09 9.91
C THR A 43 5.36 -4.98 8.85
N SER A 44 4.22 -4.71 8.23
CA SER A 44 4.03 -3.64 7.27
C SER A 44 3.01 -2.62 7.77
N PHE A 45 3.26 -1.35 7.46
CA PHE A 45 2.43 -0.22 7.82
C PHE A 45 2.06 0.59 6.57
N ARG A 46 0.87 1.18 6.58
CA ARG A 46 0.47 2.24 5.65
C ARG A 46 -0.26 3.30 6.45
N ALA A 47 0.17 4.55 6.40
CA ALA A 47 -0.59 5.65 6.97
C ALA A 47 -1.81 5.95 6.08
N PRO A 48 -2.94 6.34 6.69
CA PRO A 48 -4.07 6.94 5.97
C PRO A 48 -3.63 8.03 4.99
N ASN A 49 -4.37 8.15 3.88
CA ASN A 49 -4.14 9.13 2.82
C ASN A 49 -2.79 9.02 2.08
N LEU A 50 -2.03 7.93 2.27
CA LEU A 50 -0.67 7.77 1.75
C LEU A 50 0.20 8.97 2.14
N GLN A 51 0.23 9.26 3.45
CA GLN A 51 1.02 10.35 3.98
C GLN A 51 1.52 10.02 5.39
N MET A 52 2.76 9.53 5.46
CA MET A 52 3.48 9.34 6.72
C MET A 52 4.67 10.31 6.77
N PRO A 53 4.69 11.25 7.74
CA PRO A 53 5.85 12.11 8.00
C PRO A 53 7.10 11.27 8.32
N THR A 54 8.27 11.73 7.87
CA THR A 54 9.52 10.96 7.99
C THR A 54 10.03 10.92 9.43
N GLU A 55 9.72 11.93 10.23
CA GLU A 55 9.99 11.98 11.67
C GLU A 55 9.34 10.81 12.42
N TYR A 56 8.23 10.26 11.94
CA TYR A 56 7.54 9.13 12.57
C TYR A 56 8.07 7.76 12.13
N MET A 57 9.12 7.69 11.29
CA MET A 57 9.73 6.41 10.93
C MET A 57 10.30 5.67 12.15
N GLU A 58 10.87 6.40 13.11
CA GLU A 58 11.37 5.81 14.36
C GLU A 58 10.24 5.17 15.18
N LEU A 59 9.03 5.75 15.17
CA LEU A 59 7.86 5.14 15.82
C LEU A 59 7.52 3.78 15.21
N LEU A 60 7.54 3.70 13.87
CA LEU A 60 7.28 2.44 13.17
C LEU A 60 8.37 1.41 13.47
N GLU A 61 9.64 1.81 13.42
CA GLU A 61 10.79 0.95 13.71
C GLU A 61 10.74 0.39 15.13
N ASN A 62 10.54 1.25 16.13
CA ASN A 62 10.44 0.85 17.54
C ASN A 62 9.22 -0.03 17.80
N THR A 63 8.20 0.03 16.94
CA THR A 63 7.02 -0.84 16.97
C THR A 63 7.18 -2.08 16.05
N GLY A 64 8.40 -2.40 15.62
CA GLY A 64 8.72 -3.65 14.92
C GLY A 64 8.30 -3.69 13.45
N TYR A 65 7.85 -2.57 12.87
CA TYR A 65 7.57 -2.48 11.44
C TYR A 65 8.88 -2.45 10.64
N ARG A 66 8.83 -3.04 9.45
CA ARG A 66 9.97 -3.12 8.52
C ARG A 66 9.68 -2.48 7.18
N VAL A 67 8.39 -2.35 6.86
CA VAL A 67 7.90 -1.78 5.60
C VAL A 67 6.91 -0.66 5.86
N ASP A 68 7.12 0.47 5.19
CA ASP A 68 6.19 1.61 5.12
C ASP A 68 5.69 1.74 3.68
N SER A 69 4.38 1.59 3.44
CA SER A 69 3.76 1.81 2.12
C SER A 69 2.86 3.04 2.11
N SER A 70 3.34 4.11 2.74
CA SER A 70 2.60 5.36 2.95
C SER A 70 2.96 6.48 1.97
N ILE A 71 3.64 6.17 0.87
CA ILE A 71 4.01 7.14 -0.15
C ILE A 71 3.19 6.87 -1.40
N ALA A 72 2.76 7.93 -2.08
CA ALA A 72 2.21 7.84 -3.43
C ALA A 72 3.27 8.23 -4.47
N ALA A 73 3.52 7.37 -5.44
CA ALA A 73 4.46 7.64 -6.54
C ALA A 73 4.05 8.85 -7.42
N TYR A 74 2.77 9.22 -7.34
CA TYR A 74 2.15 10.35 -8.04
C TYR A 74 2.05 11.62 -7.19
N LYS A 75 2.67 11.66 -5.99
CA LYS A 75 2.82 12.88 -5.18
C LYS A 75 4.30 13.26 -5.03
N PRO A 76 4.65 14.55 -4.90
CA PRO A 76 6.01 14.96 -4.56
C PRO A 76 6.52 14.23 -3.31
N PRO A 77 7.81 13.82 -3.27
CA PRO A 77 8.86 14.08 -4.27
C PRO A 77 8.92 13.02 -5.40
N PHE A 78 7.83 12.29 -5.66
CA PHE A 78 7.67 11.35 -6.76
C PHE A 78 8.61 10.13 -6.72
N HIS A 79 8.77 9.53 -5.54
CA HIS A 79 9.46 8.24 -5.42
C HIS A 79 8.70 7.15 -6.17
N ARG A 80 9.30 6.57 -7.22
CA ARG A 80 8.67 5.54 -8.07
C ARG A 80 9.19 4.12 -7.84
N ARG A 81 10.15 3.95 -6.95
CA ARG A 81 10.79 2.66 -6.62
C ARG A 81 10.90 2.51 -5.11
N PRO A 82 10.95 1.28 -4.58
CA PRO A 82 11.27 1.06 -3.18
C PRO A 82 12.63 1.66 -2.81
N PHE A 83 12.72 2.25 -1.63
CA PHE A 83 13.93 2.86 -1.11
C PHE A 83 13.96 2.77 0.42
N TYR A 84 15.13 2.97 1.03
CA TYR A 84 15.26 2.92 2.49
C TYR A 84 15.28 4.31 3.11
N THR A 85 14.68 4.43 4.29
CA THR A 85 14.87 5.57 5.21
C THR A 85 15.33 4.98 6.54
N GLY A 86 16.61 5.11 6.86
CA GLY A 86 17.23 4.31 7.91
C GLY A 86 17.12 2.80 7.60
N PRO A 87 16.60 1.98 8.52
CA PRO A 87 16.33 0.57 8.27
C PRO A 87 14.96 0.28 7.63
N MET A 88 14.06 1.27 7.56
CA MET A 88 12.71 1.11 7.04
C MET A 88 12.70 1.04 5.51
N LEU A 89 12.10 -0.01 4.94
CA LEU A 89 11.84 -0.08 3.50
C LEU A 89 10.56 0.70 3.17
N ARG A 90 10.67 1.77 2.39
CA ARG A 90 9.55 2.56 1.91
C ARG A 90 9.13 2.12 0.51
N VAL A 91 7.85 1.79 0.35
CA VAL A 91 7.27 1.19 -0.86
C VAL A 91 6.15 2.08 -1.42
N PRO A 92 6.40 2.83 -2.50
CA PRO A 92 5.40 3.73 -3.07
C PRO A 92 4.20 3.01 -3.70
N ALA A 93 2.98 3.41 -3.34
CA ALA A 93 1.77 3.09 -4.07
C ALA A 93 1.83 3.75 -5.46
N THR A 94 1.63 2.96 -6.51
CA THR A 94 2.00 3.36 -7.88
C THR A 94 0.96 4.28 -8.51
N ILE A 95 -0.32 3.96 -8.36
CA ILE A 95 -1.44 4.72 -8.91
C ILE A 95 -2.57 4.83 -7.90
N THR A 96 -3.43 5.82 -8.06
CA THR A 96 -4.66 5.96 -7.26
C THR A 96 -5.69 4.89 -7.62
N SER A 97 -6.52 4.49 -6.65
CA SER A 97 -7.57 3.47 -6.86
C SER A 97 -8.57 3.87 -7.94
N SER A 98 -8.85 5.16 -8.10
CA SER A 98 -9.75 5.67 -9.16
C SER A 98 -9.31 5.29 -10.57
N VAL A 99 -8.01 5.09 -10.81
CA VAL A 99 -7.51 4.62 -12.12
C VAL A 99 -8.02 3.21 -12.40
N LEU A 100 -8.12 2.34 -11.38
CA LEU A 100 -8.61 0.97 -11.52
C LEU A 100 -10.10 0.91 -11.91
N ARG A 101 -10.84 2.01 -11.75
CA ARG A 101 -12.28 2.13 -12.09
C ARG A 101 -12.53 2.69 -13.50
N LEU A 102 -11.48 3.05 -14.23
CA LEU A 102 -11.61 3.55 -15.60
C LEU A 102 -12.17 2.47 -16.55
N PRO A 103 -12.80 2.87 -17.68
CA PRO A 103 -13.17 1.93 -18.74
C PRO A 103 -11.98 1.06 -19.16
N LEU A 104 -12.21 -0.24 -19.36
CA LEU A 104 -11.16 -1.22 -19.61
C LEU A 104 -10.19 -0.83 -20.76
N PRO A 105 -10.62 -0.26 -21.90
CA PRO A 105 -9.69 0.17 -22.95
C PRO A 105 -8.68 1.24 -22.50
N LEU A 106 -9.11 2.20 -21.68
CA LEU A 106 -8.23 3.23 -21.11
C LEU A 106 -7.29 2.60 -20.08
N LEU A 107 -7.83 1.73 -19.24
CA LEU A 107 -7.10 1.02 -18.21
C LEU A 107 -5.95 0.18 -18.80
N LYS A 108 -6.19 -0.54 -19.90
CA LYS A 108 -5.17 -1.31 -20.64
C LYS A 108 -3.99 -0.44 -21.10
N SER A 109 -4.27 0.78 -21.54
CA SER A 109 -3.24 1.72 -21.99
C SER A 109 -2.40 2.24 -20.82
N CYS A 110 -3.03 2.55 -19.68
CA CYS A 110 -2.33 2.98 -18.47
C CYS A 110 -1.34 1.93 -17.98
N PHE A 111 -1.70 0.64 -17.99
CA PHE A 111 -0.86 -0.43 -17.45
C PHE A 111 0.42 -0.71 -18.23
N LYS A 112 0.45 -0.38 -19.53
CA LYS A 112 1.67 -0.49 -20.33
C LYS A 112 2.77 0.50 -19.91
N LEU A 113 2.40 1.55 -19.18
CA LEU A 113 3.30 2.63 -18.75
C LEU A 113 3.73 2.50 -17.28
N LEU A 114 3.22 1.50 -16.56
CA LEU A 114 3.54 1.29 -15.15
C LEU A 114 4.97 0.74 -14.97
N PRO A 115 5.61 1.01 -13.82
CA PRO A 115 6.88 0.39 -13.48
C PRO A 115 6.76 -1.14 -13.44
N SER A 116 7.91 -1.83 -13.50
CA SER A 116 7.99 -3.30 -13.48
C SER A 116 7.41 -3.94 -12.21
N GLN A 117 7.33 -3.19 -11.11
CA GLN A 117 6.80 -3.65 -9.83
C GLN A 117 5.74 -2.65 -9.33
N PRO A 118 4.53 -2.64 -9.92
CA PRO A 118 3.49 -1.74 -9.49
C PRO A 118 2.84 -2.23 -8.20
N VAL A 119 2.53 -1.29 -7.32
CA VAL A 119 1.78 -1.49 -6.08
C VAL A 119 0.43 -0.81 -6.24
N PHE A 120 -0.61 -1.63 -6.37
CA PHE A 120 -1.99 -1.19 -6.42
C PHE A 120 -2.58 -1.13 -5.01
N PHE A 121 -3.53 -0.23 -4.80
CA PHE A 121 -4.38 -0.22 -3.61
C PHE A 121 -5.81 0.10 -4.03
N LEU A 122 -6.76 -0.41 -3.25
CA LEU A 122 -8.19 -0.16 -3.37
C LEU A 122 -8.82 -0.36 -2.00
N HIS A 123 -10.04 0.13 -1.84
CA HIS A 123 -10.83 -0.12 -0.65
C HIS A 123 -11.92 -1.16 -0.92
N PRO A 124 -12.28 -2.00 0.06
CA PRO A 124 -13.35 -2.98 -0.11
C PRO A 124 -14.69 -2.37 -0.55
N TRP A 125 -15.02 -1.16 -0.09
CA TRP A 125 -16.24 -0.47 -0.49
C TRP A 125 -16.27 -0.10 -1.98
N GLU A 126 -15.11 0.02 -2.66
CA GLU A 126 -15.08 0.30 -4.10
C GLU A 126 -15.62 -0.88 -4.94
N LEU A 127 -15.70 -2.08 -4.35
CA LEU A 127 -16.27 -3.28 -4.96
C LEU A 127 -17.78 -3.42 -4.73
N VAL A 128 -18.39 -2.50 -3.99
CA VAL A 128 -19.84 -2.42 -3.81
C VAL A 128 -20.40 -1.50 -4.89
N ASP A 129 -21.54 -1.83 -5.48
CA ASP A 129 -22.20 -0.93 -6.42
C ASP A 129 -22.78 0.28 -5.66
N LEU A 130 -22.18 1.44 -5.88
CA LEU A 130 -22.60 2.72 -5.31
C LEU A 130 -23.19 3.64 -6.38
N SER A 131 -23.58 3.10 -7.55
CA SER A 131 -24.04 3.89 -8.69
C SER A 131 -25.28 4.70 -8.38
N GLU A 132 -26.17 4.26 -7.47
CA GLU A 132 -27.42 4.96 -7.09
C GLU A 132 -27.30 5.81 -5.82
N GLU A 133 -26.15 5.80 -5.14
CA GLU A 133 -25.98 6.48 -3.86
C GLU A 133 -25.84 8.01 -3.97
N GLN A 134 -26.33 8.74 -2.96
CA GLN A 134 -26.23 10.21 -2.89
C GLN A 134 -24.88 10.68 -2.32
N ILE A 135 -23.79 10.19 -2.90
CA ILE A 135 -22.41 10.55 -2.53
C ILE A 135 -21.68 11.24 -3.68
N ARG A 136 -20.45 11.72 -3.42
CA ARG A 136 -19.64 12.36 -4.45
C ARG A 136 -19.44 11.44 -5.65
N LEU A 137 -19.46 12.03 -6.85
CA LEU A 137 -19.40 11.29 -8.11
C LEU A 137 -18.13 10.44 -8.25
N ASP A 138 -16.99 10.94 -7.76
CA ASP A 138 -15.72 10.22 -7.76
C ASP A 138 -15.75 8.95 -6.88
N CYS A 139 -16.68 8.86 -5.94
CA CYS A 139 -16.92 7.69 -5.10
C CYS A 139 -17.95 6.72 -5.71
N ARG A 140 -18.70 7.10 -6.75
CA ARG A 140 -19.73 6.27 -7.41
C ARG A 140 -19.20 5.61 -8.68
N LEU A 141 -18.49 6.38 -9.50
CA LEU A 141 -18.14 5.98 -10.87
C LEU A 141 -17.28 4.71 -10.90
N GLY A 142 -17.75 3.70 -11.64
CA GLY A 142 -17.00 2.46 -11.89
C GLY A 142 -16.75 1.59 -10.65
N THR A 143 -17.57 1.74 -9.61
CA THR A 143 -17.60 0.83 -8.46
C THR A 143 -18.39 -0.45 -8.80
N GLY A 144 -18.43 -1.41 -7.87
CA GLY A 144 -19.19 -2.66 -8.05
C GLY A 144 -18.51 -3.68 -8.97
N ASP A 145 -19.32 -4.45 -9.68
CA ASP A 145 -18.88 -5.55 -10.57
C ASP A 145 -17.87 -5.09 -11.61
N ARG A 146 -17.99 -3.85 -12.10
CA ARG A 146 -17.04 -3.29 -13.06
C ARG A 146 -15.62 -3.19 -12.51
N LEU A 147 -15.45 -2.83 -11.23
CA LEU A 147 -14.13 -2.84 -10.61
C LEU A 147 -13.64 -4.29 -10.46
N ALA A 148 -14.52 -5.21 -10.06
CA ALA A 148 -14.16 -6.63 -9.93
C ALA A 148 -13.67 -7.22 -11.27
N GLU A 149 -14.35 -6.93 -12.38
CA GLU A 149 -13.94 -7.32 -13.74
C GLU A 149 -12.59 -6.71 -14.13
N ASN A 150 -12.40 -5.42 -13.88
CA ASN A 150 -11.13 -4.73 -14.12
C ASN A 150 -9.97 -5.35 -13.32
N LEU A 151 -10.21 -5.74 -12.07
CA LEU A 151 -9.23 -6.42 -11.22
C LEU A 151 -8.94 -7.84 -11.72
N SER A 152 -9.95 -8.60 -12.16
CA SER A 152 -9.75 -9.92 -12.76
C SER A 152 -8.86 -9.82 -14.00
N TYR A 153 -9.17 -8.88 -14.90
CA TYR A 153 -8.36 -8.63 -16.09
C TYR A 153 -6.92 -8.23 -15.72
N LEU A 154 -6.74 -7.37 -14.72
CA LEU A 154 -5.42 -6.95 -14.23
C LEU A 154 -4.61 -8.15 -13.75
N MET A 155 -5.22 -9.01 -12.94
CA MET A 155 -4.58 -10.20 -12.41
C MET A 155 -4.15 -11.14 -13.54
N ASP A 156 -5.03 -11.40 -14.50
CA ASP A 156 -4.73 -12.27 -15.65
C ASP A 156 -3.66 -11.67 -16.55
N TYR A 157 -3.67 -10.35 -16.76
CA TYR A 157 -2.66 -9.62 -17.51
C TYR A 157 -1.25 -9.80 -16.92
N TYR A 158 -1.10 -9.74 -15.59
CA TYR A 158 0.19 -9.94 -14.93
C TYR A 158 0.57 -11.42 -14.82
N LYS A 159 -0.39 -12.32 -14.56
CA LYS A 159 -0.16 -13.78 -14.57
C LYS A 159 0.34 -14.25 -15.94
N GLY A 160 -0.28 -13.78 -17.03
CA GLY A 160 0.13 -14.12 -18.40
C GLY A 160 1.53 -13.64 -18.77
N ARG A 161 2.14 -12.74 -17.98
CA ARG A 161 3.54 -12.30 -18.11
C ARG A 161 4.51 -13.05 -17.20
N GLY A 162 4.06 -14.08 -16.49
CA GLY A 162 4.87 -14.78 -15.48
C GLY A 162 5.14 -13.93 -14.24
N THR A 163 4.31 -12.90 -13.97
CA THR A 163 4.50 -12.05 -12.79
C THR A 163 4.13 -12.83 -11.54
N ARG A 164 5.02 -12.82 -10.54
CA ARG A 164 4.73 -13.36 -9.21
C ARG A 164 4.12 -12.28 -8.33
N PHE A 165 2.95 -12.55 -7.77
CA PHE A 165 2.36 -11.75 -6.71
C PHE A 165 3.05 -12.09 -5.39
N ILE A 166 3.46 -11.07 -4.66
CA ILE A 166 4.19 -11.21 -3.41
C ILE A 166 3.61 -10.28 -2.36
N THR A 167 3.84 -10.62 -1.10
CA THR A 167 3.48 -9.79 0.05
C THR A 167 4.49 -8.64 0.23
N MET A 168 4.19 -7.67 1.09
CA MET A 168 5.15 -6.62 1.46
C MET A 168 6.32 -7.22 2.25
N GLN A 169 6.06 -8.23 3.06
CA GLN A 169 7.09 -9.00 3.76
C GLN A 169 8.05 -9.69 2.78
N ASP A 170 7.53 -10.41 1.77
CA ASP A 170 8.36 -11.04 0.73
C ASP A 170 9.22 -9.99 -0.02
N LEU A 171 8.65 -8.81 -0.28
CA LEU A 171 9.37 -7.71 -0.93
C LEU A 171 10.52 -7.20 -0.04
N TYR A 172 10.30 -7.07 1.26
CA TYR A 172 11.33 -6.69 2.22
C TYR A 172 12.49 -7.68 2.26
N GLU A 173 12.20 -8.97 2.32
CA GLU A 173 13.23 -10.02 2.34
C GLU A 173 14.08 -9.98 1.07
N LYS A 174 13.45 -9.84 -0.10
CA LYS A 174 14.15 -9.68 -1.38
C LYS A 174 15.03 -8.43 -1.42
N GLN A 175 14.50 -7.28 -1.01
CA GLN A 175 15.26 -6.02 -1.00
C GLN A 175 16.42 -6.06 0.00
N THR A 176 16.25 -6.73 1.13
CA THR A 176 17.29 -6.90 2.15
C THR A 176 18.42 -7.79 1.62
N GLN A 177 18.09 -8.88 0.93
CA GLN A 177 19.09 -9.75 0.31
C GLN A 177 19.91 -8.98 -0.74
N VAL A 178 19.24 -8.27 -1.66
CA VAL A 178 19.92 -7.43 -2.67
C VAL A 178 20.84 -6.39 -2.01
N ARG A 179 20.39 -5.76 -0.92
CA ARG A 179 21.20 -4.78 -0.18
C ARG A 179 22.45 -5.42 0.44
N ARG A 180 22.33 -6.63 1.01
CA ARG A 180 23.48 -7.38 1.59
C ARG A 180 24.49 -7.77 0.51
N ASP A 181 24.02 -8.29 -0.62
CA ASP A 181 24.89 -8.73 -1.71
C ASP A 181 25.71 -7.55 -2.28
N MET A 182 25.09 -6.37 -2.41
CA MET A 182 25.79 -5.14 -2.84
C MET A 182 26.80 -4.60 -1.81
N SER A 183 26.63 -4.92 -0.52
CA SER A 183 27.57 -4.54 0.53
C SER A 183 28.73 -5.53 0.67
N ALA A 184 28.51 -6.81 0.37
CA ALA A 184 29.54 -7.85 0.43
C ALA A 184 30.46 -7.90 -0.80
N GLY A 185 30.01 -7.36 -1.94
CA GLY A 185 30.80 -7.25 -3.17
C GLY A 185 31.63 -5.97 -3.31
N ARG A 186 31.83 -5.21 -2.22
CA ARG A 186 32.71 -4.03 -2.16
C ARG A 186 33.95 -4.32 -1.33
#